data_AF-A0A937ZJZ1-F1
#
_entry.id   AF-A0A937ZJZ1-F1
#
_cell.length_a   1.000
_cell.length_b   1.000
_cell.length_c   1.000
_cell.angle_alpha   90.00
_cell.angle_beta   90.00
_cell.angle_gamma   90.00
#
_symmetry.space_group_name_H-M   'P 1'
#
loop_
_entity.id
_entity.type
_entity.pdbx_description
1 polymer ?
#
loop_
_entity_poly.entity_id
_entity_poly.type
_entity_poly.pdbx_seq_one_letter_code
_entity_poly.pdbx_strand_id
1 'polypeptide(L)'
;SEFDEVNAKAAAENLKPAVGMPVLQGITKASLQTKSFISAASFQETTRVLTEAAVGGKIDQLAGLKENVIVGRLIPAGTGRTVSRLRAVAGERDRKLQVAAQEAAQVEAQKEPQKEPQVA
;
A
#
# COMPACT_ATOMS: atom_id res chain seq x y z
N SER A 1 -15.72 4.24 -2.24
CA SER A 1 -15.84 2.82 -1.84
C SER A 1 -15.07 1.97 -2.83
N GLU A 2 -14.59 0.79 -2.44
CA GLU A 2 -13.98 -0.16 -3.39
C GLU A 2 -14.93 -0.47 -4.56
N PHE A 3 -16.24 -0.53 -4.26
CA PHE A 3 -17.30 -0.63 -5.26
C PHE A 3 -17.25 0.52 -6.29
N ASP A 4 -17.10 1.76 -5.84
CA ASP A 4 -17.07 2.94 -6.73
C ASP A 4 -15.80 2.96 -7.57
N GLU A 5 -14.65 2.57 -7.00
CA GLU A 5 -13.36 2.51 -7.69
C GLU A 5 -13.38 1.46 -8.80
N VAL A 6 -13.94 0.28 -8.54
CA VAL A 6 -14.09 -0.78 -9.54
C VAL A 6 -15.09 -0.37 -10.61
N ASN A 7 -16.20 0.26 -10.24
CA ASN A 7 -17.17 0.78 -11.20
C ASN A 7 -16.60 1.87 -12.10
N ALA A 8 -15.76 2.76 -11.58
CA ALA A 8 -15.07 3.78 -12.38
C ALA A 8 -14.13 3.15 -13.41
N LYS A 9 -13.40 2.08 -13.03
CA LYS A 9 -12.56 1.32 -13.96
C LYS A 9 -13.39 0.61 -15.04
N ALA A 10 -14.46 -0.07 -14.64
CA ALA A 10 -15.37 -0.74 -15.58
C ALA A 10 -15.97 0.24 -16.59
N ALA A 11 -16.37 1.44 -16.14
CA ALA A 11 -16.87 2.49 -17.03
C ALA A 11 -15.80 2.98 -18.01
N ALA A 12 -14.54 3.14 -17.56
CA ALA A 12 -13.42 3.51 -18.44
C ALA A 12 -13.13 2.46 -19.52
N GLU A 13 -13.40 1.18 -19.21
CA GLU A 13 -13.25 0.04 -20.13
C GLU A 13 -14.52 -0.22 -20.97
N ASN A 14 -15.53 0.67 -20.92
CA ASN A 14 -16.84 0.49 -21.58
C ASN A 14 -17.58 -0.80 -21.18
N LEU A 15 -17.31 -1.32 -19.98
CA LEU A 15 -18.02 -2.45 -19.39
C LEU A 15 -19.27 -1.99 -18.65
N LYS A 16 -20.18 -2.93 -18.39
CA LYS A 16 -21.41 -2.66 -17.63
C LYS A 16 -21.08 -2.43 -16.14
N PRO A 17 -21.38 -1.26 -15.55
CA PRO A 17 -21.12 -1.01 -14.15
C PRO A 17 -22.02 -1.88 -13.25
N ALA A 18 -21.50 -2.25 -12.08
CA ALA A 18 -22.26 -2.99 -11.08
C ALA A 18 -23.25 -2.08 -10.36
N VAL A 19 -24.41 -2.63 -9.98
CA VAL A 19 -25.44 -1.94 -9.20
C VAL A 19 -25.48 -2.55 -7.80
N GLY A 20 -25.48 -1.72 -6.77
CA GLY A 20 -25.50 -2.14 -5.37
C GLY A 20 -26.48 -1.31 -4.54
N MET A 21 -26.84 -1.81 -3.36
CA MET A 21 -27.68 -1.11 -2.39
C MET A 21 -26.93 -0.94 -1.05
N PRO A 22 -27.10 0.20 -0.35
CA PRO A 22 -26.50 0.38 0.96
C PRO A 22 -27.12 -0.60 1.97
N VAL A 23 -26.27 -1.26 2.76
CA VAL A 23 -26.70 -2.18 3.83
C VAL A 23 -26.40 -1.55 5.18
N LEU A 24 -27.43 -1.35 6.00
CA LEU A 24 -27.25 -0.92 7.38
C LEU A 24 -26.90 -2.12 8.25
N GLN A 25 -25.81 -2.00 9.00
CA GLN A 25 -25.35 -3.05 9.92
C GLN A 25 -25.19 -2.49 11.34
N GLY A 26 -25.51 -3.31 12.34
CA GLY A 26 -25.19 -2.98 13.74
C GLY A 26 -23.69 -2.97 14.00
N ILE A 27 -23.26 -2.24 15.04
CA ILE A 27 -21.84 -2.02 15.34
C ILE A 27 -21.05 -3.32 15.54
N THR A 28 -21.65 -4.35 16.13
CA THR A 28 -21.02 -5.66 16.33
C THR A 28 -20.74 -6.35 15.01
N LYS A 29 -21.72 -6.40 14.11
CA LYS A 29 -21.58 -7.04 12.79
C LYS A 29 -20.59 -6.27 11.91
N ALA A 30 -20.69 -4.94 11.91
CA ALA A 30 -19.76 -4.09 11.19
C ALA A 30 -18.31 -4.26 11.68
N SER A 31 -18.11 -4.43 13.01
CA SER A 31 -16.78 -4.61 13.61
C SER A 31 -16.17 -6.00 13.38
N LEU A 32 -16.98 -7.02 13.07
CA LEU A 32 -16.48 -8.35 12.66
C LEU A 32 -16.16 -8.41 11.17
N GLN A 33 -16.80 -7.57 10.35
CA GLN A 33 -16.63 -7.53 8.89
C GLN A 33 -15.53 -6.55 8.41
N THR A 34 -14.60 -6.14 9.28
CA THR A 34 -13.49 -5.27 8.87
C THR A 34 -12.56 -6.00 7.91
N LYS A 35 -11.86 -5.24 7.05
CA LYS A 35 -10.88 -5.79 6.10
C LYS A 35 -9.69 -6.45 6.80
N SER A 36 -9.32 -5.96 7.98
CA SER A 36 -8.26 -6.54 8.79
C SER A 36 -8.81 -7.69 9.64
N PHE A 37 -8.26 -8.89 9.41
CA PHE A 37 -8.58 -10.03 10.25
C PHE A 37 -7.92 -9.91 11.63
N ILE A 38 -6.79 -9.21 11.75
CA ILE A 38 -6.12 -8.96 13.04
C ILE A 38 -7.02 -8.09 13.92
N SER A 39 -7.54 -6.98 13.36
CA SER A 39 -8.50 -6.09 14.03
C SER A 39 -9.83 -6.78 14.35
N ALA A 40 -10.34 -7.63 13.44
CA ALA A 40 -11.58 -8.36 13.67
C ALA A 40 -11.42 -9.43 14.77
N ALA A 41 -10.33 -10.21 14.73
CA ALA A 41 -10.05 -11.27 15.69
C ALA A 41 -9.79 -10.75 17.10
N SER A 42 -9.30 -9.51 17.24
CA SER A 42 -9.11 -8.86 18.53
C SER A 42 -10.40 -8.32 19.16
N PHE A 43 -11.50 -8.28 18.41
CA PHE A 43 -12.79 -7.82 18.92
C PHE A 43 -13.57 -8.97 19.55
N GLN A 44 -14.00 -9.95 18.74
CA GLN A 44 -14.77 -11.13 19.15
C GLN A 44 -14.54 -12.29 18.16
N GLU A 45 -15.05 -13.48 18.49
CA GLU A 45 -15.06 -14.67 17.61
C GLU A 45 -13.66 -15.08 17.06
N THR A 46 -12.60 -14.90 17.88
CA THR A 46 -11.19 -15.02 17.48
C THR A 46 -10.88 -16.32 16.71
N THR A 47 -11.31 -17.48 17.22
CA THR A 47 -11.05 -18.78 16.57
C THR A 47 -11.67 -18.86 15.17
N ARG A 48 -12.90 -18.37 15.02
CA ARG A 48 -13.60 -18.36 13.73
C ARG A 48 -12.90 -17.43 12.74
N VAL A 49 -12.61 -16.20 13.17
CA VAL A 49 -11.97 -15.17 12.32
C VAL A 49 -10.60 -15.64 11.82
N LEU A 50 -9.78 -16.23 12.70
CA LEU A 50 -8.46 -16.75 12.32
C LEU A 50 -8.56 -17.97 11.41
N THR A 51 -9.54 -18.85 11.61
CA THR A 51 -9.76 -20.01 10.73
C THR A 51 -10.16 -19.58 9.33
N GLU A 52 -11.13 -18.67 9.20
CA GLU A 52 -11.55 -18.14 7.91
C GLU A 52 -10.42 -17.39 7.19
N ALA A 53 -9.59 -16.64 7.92
CA ALA A 53 -8.44 -15.95 7.37
C ALA A 53 -7.34 -16.92 6.90
N ALA A 54 -7.06 -17.98 7.65
CA ALA A 54 -6.08 -19.00 7.31
C ALA A 54 -6.49 -19.79 6.07
N VAL A 55 -7.74 -20.27 6.01
CA VAL A 55 -8.27 -21.00 4.86
C VAL A 55 -8.31 -20.13 3.60
N GLY A 56 -8.65 -18.83 3.76
CA GLY A 56 -8.67 -17.88 2.66
C GLY A 56 -7.30 -17.30 2.28
N GLY A 57 -6.22 -17.65 2.97
CA GLY A 57 -4.89 -17.08 2.73
C GLY A 57 -4.85 -15.54 2.85
N LYS A 58 -5.66 -14.96 3.74
CA LYS A 58 -5.81 -13.50 3.85
C LYS A 58 -4.52 -12.86 4.37
N ILE A 59 -4.11 -11.76 3.75
CA ILE A 59 -2.97 -10.95 4.17
C ILE A 59 -3.49 -9.63 4.75
N ASP A 60 -3.01 -9.28 5.93
CA ASP A 60 -3.35 -8.01 6.57
C ASP A 60 -2.37 -6.90 6.13
N GLN A 61 -2.91 -5.80 5.64
CA GLN A 61 -2.10 -4.67 5.14
C GLN A 61 -1.73 -3.67 6.24
N LEU A 62 -2.21 -3.85 7.48
CA LEU A 62 -1.91 -2.97 8.62
C LEU A 62 -2.21 -1.49 8.33
N ALA A 63 -3.33 -1.22 7.65
CA ALA A 63 -3.74 0.13 7.31
C ALA A 63 -4.50 0.82 8.46
N GLY A 64 -5.01 0.03 9.41
CA GLY A 64 -5.86 0.46 10.52
C GLY A 64 -5.12 0.77 11.81
N LEU A 65 -5.86 1.34 12.76
CA LEU A 65 -5.33 1.71 14.07
C LEU A 65 -5.02 0.48 14.94
N LYS A 66 -6.00 -0.41 15.11
CA LYS A 66 -5.91 -1.55 16.05
C LYS A 66 -4.83 -2.55 15.61
N GLU A 67 -4.76 -2.87 14.32
CA GLU A 67 -3.68 -3.68 13.74
C GLU A 67 -2.29 -3.23 14.17
N ASN A 68 -1.98 -1.95 13.97
CA ASN A 68 -0.66 -1.41 14.26
C ASN A 68 -0.37 -1.39 15.77
N VAL A 69 -1.39 -1.13 16.60
CA VAL A 69 -1.25 -1.24 18.06
C VAL A 69 -0.91 -2.67 18.48
N ILE A 70 -1.61 -3.66 17.94
CA ILE A 70 -1.41 -5.08 18.27
C ILE A 70 -0.03 -5.57 17.85
N VAL A 71 0.43 -5.17 16.66
CA VAL A 71 1.74 -5.56 16.11
C VAL A 71 2.90 -4.73 16.69
N GLY A 72 2.61 -3.61 17.36
CA GLY A 72 3.63 -2.72 17.96
C GLY A 72 4.29 -1.76 16.97
N ARG A 73 3.61 -1.41 15.86
CA ARG A 73 4.06 -0.42 14.88
C ARG A 73 3.45 0.96 15.18
N LEU A 74 4.03 2.01 14.59
CA LEU A 74 3.46 3.35 14.66
C LEU A 74 2.05 3.37 14.06
N ILE A 75 1.11 3.92 14.82
CA ILE A 75 -0.29 4.03 14.38
C ILE A 75 -0.45 5.03 13.22
N PRO A 76 -1.40 4.81 12.29
CA PRO A 76 -1.63 5.69 11.14
C PRO A 76 -2.44 6.95 11.48
N ALA A 77 -2.24 7.49 12.68
CA ALA A 77 -2.94 8.65 13.23
C ALA A 77 -1.95 9.58 13.96
N GLY A 78 -2.33 10.86 14.12
CA GLY A 78 -1.50 11.86 14.80
C GLY A 78 -0.09 11.94 14.24
N THR A 79 0.91 11.92 15.14
CA THR A 79 2.34 11.97 14.78
C THR A 79 2.77 10.79 13.92
N GLY A 80 2.18 9.60 14.10
CA GLY A 80 2.50 8.43 13.29
C GLY A 80 2.15 8.62 11.81
N ARG A 81 1.05 9.33 11.50
CA ARG A 81 0.72 9.71 10.12
C ARG A 81 1.72 10.72 9.56
N THR A 82 2.10 11.73 10.34
CA THR A 82 3.09 12.74 9.92
C THR A 82 4.44 12.09 9.62
N VAL A 83 4.94 11.23 10.49
CA VAL A 83 6.21 10.52 10.29
C VAL A 83 6.15 9.63 9.06
N SER A 84 5.07 8.86 8.87
CA SER A 84 4.89 8.04 7.66
C SER A 84 4.88 8.87 6.37
N ARG A 85 4.22 10.04 6.38
CA ARG A 85 4.22 10.96 5.24
C ARG A 85 5.61 11.52 4.94
N LEU A 86 6.33 11.96 5.98
CA LEU A 86 7.69 12.48 5.82
C LEU A 86 8.64 11.41 5.27
N ARG A 87 8.54 10.17 5.77
CA ARG A 87 9.30 9.02 5.25
C ARG A 87 8.98 8.73 3.79
N ALA A 88 7.71 8.80 3.39
CA ALA A 88 7.32 8.60 2.00
C ALA A 88 7.94 9.67 1.08
N VAL A 89 7.85 10.94 1.47
CA VAL A 89 8.45 12.06 0.70
C VAL A 89 9.97 11.94 0.63
N ALA A 90 10.62 11.57 1.74
CA ALA A 90 12.06 11.34 1.75
C ALA A 90 12.45 10.20 0.79
N GLY A 91 11.75 9.06 0.86
CA GLY A 91 12.00 7.92 -0.03
C GLY A 91 11.78 8.25 -1.51
N GLU A 92 10.76 9.04 -1.84
CA GLU A 92 10.56 9.52 -3.22
C GLU A 92 11.70 10.41 -3.71
N ARG A 93 12.21 11.29 -2.84
CA ARG A 93 13.36 12.16 -3.18
C ARG A 93 14.62 11.34 -3.35
N ASP A 94 14.90 10.42 -2.43
CA ASP A 94 16.07 9.55 -2.50
C ASP A 94 16.05 8.72 -3.80
N ARG A 95 14.89 8.18 -4.18
CA ARG A 95 14.72 7.46 -5.44
C ARG A 95 15.00 8.33 -6.66
N LYS A 96 14.50 9.58 -6.68
CA LYS A 96 14.78 10.51 -7.80
C LYS A 96 16.26 10.86 -7.91
N LEU A 97 16.93 11.07 -6.78
CA LEU A 97 18.36 11.35 -6.75
C LEU A 97 19.18 10.15 -7.22
N GLN A 98 18.81 8.93 -6.83
CA GLN A 98 19.47 7.70 -7.32
C GLN A 98 19.31 7.53 -8.83
N VAL A 99 18.12 7.78 -9.39
CA VAL A 99 17.88 7.70 -10.84
C VAL A 99 18.74 8.74 -11.56
N ALA A 100 18.73 10.00 -11.11
CA ALA A 100 19.53 11.06 -11.73
C ALA A 100 21.05 10.78 -11.65
N ALA A 101 21.53 10.21 -10.54
CA ALA A 101 22.92 9.81 -10.40
C ALA A 101 23.29 8.65 -11.33
N GLN A 102 22.41 7.67 -11.50
CA GLN A 102 22.59 6.58 -12.46
C GLN A 102 22.61 7.09 -13.90
N GLU A 103 21.72 8.02 -14.26
CA GLU A 103 21.70 8.66 -15.57
C GLU A 103 22.98 9.45 -15.83
N ALA A 104 23.45 10.24 -14.87
CA ALA A 104 24.71 10.99 -14.99
C ALA A 104 25.93 10.07 -15.17
N ALA A 105 26.02 8.98 -14.39
CA ALA A 105 27.09 8.00 -14.50
C ALA A 105 27.07 7.24 -15.85
N GLN A 106 25.88 6.96 -16.40
CA GLN A 106 25.74 6.36 -17.73
C GLN A 106 26.17 7.32 -18.85
N VAL A 107 25.87 8.62 -18.70
CA VAL A 107 26.31 9.65 -19.66
C VAL A 107 27.82 9.86 -19.63
N GLU A 108 28.46 9.78 -18.46
CA GLU A 108 29.93 9.84 -18.34
C GLU A 108 30.60 8.58 -18.90
N ALA A 109 30.07 7.38 -18.61
CA ALA A 109 30.60 6.12 -19.14
C ALA A 109 30.48 6.02 -20.68
N GLN A 110 29.51 6.70 -21.29
CA GLN A 110 29.37 6.77 -22.75
C GLN A 110 30.32 7.80 -23.41
N LYS A 111 30.95 8.69 -22.64
CA LYS A 111 31.90 9.71 -23.16
C LYS A 111 33.35 9.23 -23.24
N GLU A 112 33.72 8.11 -22.61
CA GLU A 112 35.08 7.54 -22.68
C GLU A 112 35.10 6.27 -23.54
N PRO A 113 35.25 6.40 -24.88
CA PRO A 113 36.38 5.70 -25.51
C PRO A 113 36.88 6.38 -26.81
N GLN A 114 37.42 7.61 -26.76
CA GLN A 114 38.30 8.12 -27.84
C GLN A 114 39.34 9.10 -27.30
N LYS A 115 40.49 8.57 -26.85
CA LYS A 115 41.76 9.30 -26.90
C LYS A 115 42.85 8.33 -27.35
N GLU A 116 43.03 8.24 -28.67
CA GLU A 116 44.32 7.84 -29.24
C GLU A 116 45.39 8.87 -28.85
N PRO A 117 46.63 8.45 -28.58
CA PRO A 117 47.79 9.28 -28.81
C PRO A 117 48.50 8.81 -30.08
N GLN A 118 48.49 9.69 -31.08
CA GLN A 118 49.50 9.92 -32.12
C GLN A 118 50.75 9.02 -32.09
N VAL A 119 50.93 8.28 -33.17
CA VAL A 119 52.18 7.58 -33.50
C VAL A 119 53.19 8.61 -34.04
N ALA A 120 54.44 8.44 -33.60
CA ALA A 120 55.62 9.27 -33.84
C ALA A 120 56.05 9.40 -35.31
#